data_AF-A0A8C0V1Z5-F1
#
_entry.id   AF-A0A8C0V1Z5-F1
#
_cell.length_a   1.000
_cell.length_b   1.000
_cell.length_c   1.000
_cell.angle_alpha   90.00
_cell.angle_beta   90.00
_cell.angle_gamma   90.00
#
_symmetry.space_group_name_H-M   'P 1'
#
loop_
_entity.id
_entity.type
_entity.pdbx_description
1 polymer ?
#
loop_
_entity_poly.entity_id
_entity_poly.type
_entity_poly.pdbx_seq_one_letter_code
_entity_poly.pdbx_strand_id
1 'polypeptide(L)'
;PQFSLDVDPEIRGMCLQELGLWVQKFPASFLSDGHLKYLGWSLHDKGQVRLRCVRALRGIYGIPEAAPGLELFTCRFKVGTAGMLGMLGMLGNEALSAEDCRSVFPVVFVSSRALATAAGKFLFHR
;
A
#
# COMPACT_ATOMS: atom_id res chain seq x y z
N PRO A 1 5.76 19.07 -1.97
CA PRO A 1 6.06 19.32 -0.54
C PRO A 1 6.45 18.01 0.15
N GLN A 2 7.63 18.00 0.78
CA GLN A 2 8.25 16.84 1.44
C GLN A 2 7.50 16.58 2.76
N PHE A 3 6.40 15.82 2.72
CA PHE A 3 5.47 15.70 3.87
C PHE A 3 5.86 14.63 4.90
N SER A 4 7.15 14.52 5.13
CA SER A 4 7.81 13.57 6.01
C SER A 4 8.98 14.33 6.60
N LEU A 5 9.06 14.36 7.91
CA LEU A 5 9.85 15.28 8.72
C LEU A 5 11.37 15.25 8.48
N ASP A 6 11.86 14.44 7.54
CA ASP A 6 13.26 14.28 7.19
C ASP A 6 13.51 14.32 5.67
N VAL A 7 14.63 14.96 5.29
CA VAL A 7 15.13 15.03 3.91
C VAL A 7 15.74 13.69 3.49
N ASP A 8 16.33 12.96 4.45
CA ASP A 8 16.98 11.69 4.22
C ASP A 8 15.96 10.58 3.94
N PRO A 9 16.03 9.89 2.78
CA PRO A 9 15.10 8.84 2.41
C PRO A 9 15.19 7.59 3.30
N GLU A 10 16.35 7.30 3.87
CA GLU A 10 16.51 6.16 4.76
C GLU A 10 15.83 6.42 6.10
N ILE A 11 16.11 7.57 6.73
CA ILE A 11 15.50 7.96 8.02
C ILE A 11 13.99 8.02 7.87
N ARG A 12 13.50 8.70 6.84
CA ARG A 12 12.08 8.75 6.52
C ARG A 12 11.46 7.36 6.36
N GLY A 13 12.15 6.48 5.62
CA GLY A 13 11.72 5.10 5.43
C GLY A 13 11.62 4.32 6.74
N MET A 14 12.54 4.54 7.68
CA MET A 14 12.49 3.94 9.02
C MET A 14 11.28 4.45 9.81
N CYS A 15 11.06 5.77 9.85
CA CYS A 15 9.91 6.35 10.55
C CYS A 15 8.57 5.81 10.02
N LEU A 16 8.43 5.67 8.71
CA LEU A 16 7.21 5.15 8.09
C LEU A 16 6.99 3.66 8.39
N GLN A 17 8.08 2.90 8.48
CA GLN A 17 8.02 1.50 8.89
C GLN A 17 7.54 1.35 10.34
N GLU A 18 8.13 2.12 11.26
CA GLU A 18 7.73 2.11 12.68
C GLU A 18 6.29 2.59 12.87
N LEU A 19 5.87 3.63 12.15
CA LEU A 19 4.47 4.07 12.14
C LEU A 19 3.54 2.93 11.72
N GLY A 20 3.89 2.19 10.66
CA GLY A 20 3.14 1.02 10.23
C GLY A 20 3.04 -0.07 11.31
N LEU A 21 4.09 -0.27 12.09
CA LEU A 21 4.10 -1.21 13.21
C LEU A 21 3.23 -0.73 14.37
N TRP A 22 3.22 0.57 14.68
CA TRP A 22 2.38 1.13 15.75
C TRP A 22 0.90 1.08 15.40
N VAL A 23 0.53 1.32 14.13
CA VAL A 23 -0.85 1.14 13.66
C VAL A 23 -1.32 -0.30 13.88
N GLN A 24 -0.45 -1.29 13.60
CA GLN A 24 -0.78 -2.70 13.81
C GLN A 24 -0.86 -3.08 15.29
N LYS A 25 0.06 -2.61 16.13
CA LYS A 25 0.12 -2.97 17.56
C LYS A 25 -0.90 -2.23 18.42
N PHE A 26 -1.23 -0.99 18.06
CA PHE A 26 -2.02 -0.07 18.88
C PHE A 26 -3.07 0.67 18.03
N PRO A 27 -3.98 -0.06 17.35
CA PRO A 27 -4.93 0.55 16.42
C PRO A 27 -5.83 1.60 17.08
N ALA A 28 -6.21 1.42 18.35
CA ALA A 28 -7.01 2.39 19.11
C ALA A 28 -6.36 3.79 19.21
N SER A 29 -5.04 3.88 19.13
CA SER A 29 -4.31 5.15 19.22
C SER A 29 -3.78 5.63 17.87
N PHE A 30 -3.44 4.71 16.95
CA PHE A 30 -2.70 5.03 15.73
C PHE A 30 -3.50 4.83 14.44
N LEU A 31 -4.56 4.03 14.44
CA LEU A 31 -5.39 3.82 13.24
C LEU A 31 -6.32 5.03 13.04
N SER A 32 -5.76 6.11 12.51
CA SER A 32 -6.48 7.33 12.21
C SER A 32 -5.93 8.03 10.97
N ASP A 33 -6.78 8.80 10.30
CA ASP A 33 -6.41 9.60 9.12
C ASP A 33 -5.19 10.50 9.37
N GLY A 34 -5.05 11.01 10.59
CA GLY A 34 -3.92 11.85 11.00
C GLY A 34 -2.56 11.13 10.90
N HIS A 35 -2.53 9.82 11.13
CA HIS A 35 -1.35 8.98 11.00
C HIS A 35 -1.23 8.39 9.59
N LEU A 36 -2.33 7.84 9.06
CA LEU A 36 -2.34 7.15 7.77
C LEU A 36 -1.98 8.08 6.61
N LYS A 37 -2.21 9.39 6.71
CA LYS A 37 -1.79 10.37 5.69
C LYS A 37 -0.30 10.30 5.38
N TYR A 38 0.56 10.00 6.36
CA TYR A 38 2.01 9.92 6.15
C TYR A 38 2.38 8.72 5.29
N LEU A 39 1.73 7.57 5.53
CA LEU A 39 1.87 6.40 4.67
C LEU A 39 1.36 6.70 3.27
N GLY A 40 0.17 7.30 3.16
CA GLY A 40 -0.46 7.63 1.88
C GLY A 40 0.34 8.62 1.02
N TRP A 41 0.84 9.71 1.59
CA TRP A 41 1.66 10.66 0.86
C TRP A 41 3.01 10.07 0.43
N SER A 42 3.60 9.21 1.26
CA SER A 42 4.88 8.56 0.98
C SER A 42 4.79 7.45 -0.07
N LEU A 43 3.59 7.11 -0.54
CA LEU A 43 3.39 6.26 -1.72
C LEU A 43 3.93 6.89 -3.00
N HIS A 44 3.97 8.23 -3.05
CA HIS A 44 4.52 8.98 -4.18
C HIS A 44 6.04 9.14 -4.12
N ASP A 45 6.69 8.63 -3.06
CA ASP A 45 8.15 8.62 -2.95
C ASP A 45 8.78 7.61 -3.93
N LYS A 46 10.10 7.72 -4.12
CA LYS A 46 10.89 6.86 -5.00
C LYS A 46 11.64 5.79 -4.20
N GLY A 47 11.99 4.70 -4.89
CA GLY A 47 12.88 3.67 -4.35
C GLY A 47 12.38 3.00 -3.05
N GLN A 48 13.23 2.99 -2.03
CA GLN A 48 13.04 2.21 -0.81
C GLN A 48 11.93 2.75 0.11
N VAL A 49 11.69 4.06 0.12
CA VAL A 49 10.64 4.67 0.96
C VAL A 49 9.28 4.12 0.58
N ARG A 50 8.95 4.17 -0.72
CA ARG A 50 7.71 3.62 -1.25
C ARG A 50 7.54 2.14 -0.93
N LEU A 51 8.61 1.34 -1.05
CA LEU A 51 8.56 -0.08 -0.71
C LEU A 51 8.25 -0.32 0.77
N ARG A 52 8.85 0.46 1.68
CA ARG A 52 8.55 0.36 3.12
C ARG A 52 7.10 0.77 3.43
N CYS A 53 6.57 1.80 2.77
CA CYS A 53 5.16 2.19 2.91
C CYS A 53 4.21 1.10 2.45
N VAL A 54 4.46 0.48 1.30
CA VAL A 54 3.62 -0.62 0.78
C VAL A 54 3.65 -1.81 1.73
N ARG A 55 4.82 -2.15 2.30
CA ARG A 55 4.94 -3.23 3.29
C ARG A 55 4.18 -2.92 4.58
N ALA A 56 4.27 -1.69 5.07
CA ALA A 56 3.53 -1.22 6.24
C ALA A 56 2.01 -1.32 6.01
N LEU A 57 1.51 -0.77 4.89
CA LEU A 57 0.11 -0.84 4.53
C LEU A 57 -0.37 -2.29 4.41
N ARG A 58 0.41 -3.17 3.78
CA ARG A 58 0.07 -4.61 3.72
C ARG A 58 -0.13 -5.22 5.11
N GLY A 59 0.73 -4.90 6.07
CA GLY A 59 0.57 -5.38 7.45
C GLY A 59 -0.74 -4.88 8.08
N ILE A 60 -1.08 -3.62 7.85
CA ILE A 60 -2.29 -2.99 8.40
C ILE A 60 -3.56 -3.57 7.74
N TYR A 61 -3.59 -3.72 6.40
CA TYR A 61 -4.72 -4.32 5.68
C TYR A 61 -4.88 -5.82 5.98
N GLY A 62 -3.84 -6.49 6.50
CA GLY A 62 -3.91 -7.87 6.96
C GLY A 62 -4.64 -8.06 8.30
N ILE A 63 -5.06 -6.97 8.95
CA ILE A 63 -5.81 -7.00 10.22
C ILE A 63 -7.29 -6.73 9.91
N PRO A 64 -8.18 -7.73 9.98
CA PRO A 64 -9.59 -7.57 9.64
C PRO A 64 -10.30 -6.45 10.41
N GLU A 65 -9.95 -6.28 11.70
CA GLU A 65 -10.52 -5.29 12.59
C GLU A 65 -10.13 -3.84 12.22
N ALA A 66 -9.07 -3.68 11.41
CA ALA A 66 -8.63 -2.37 10.94
C ALA A 66 -9.45 -1.86 9.75
N ALA A 67 -10.24 -2.71 9.08
CA ALA A 67 -10.95 -2.38 7.85
C ALA A 67 -11.85 -1.12 7.95
N PRO A 68 -12.66 -0.92 9.01
CA PRO A 68 -13.48 0.29 9.14
C PRO A 68 -12.64 1.57 9.21
N GLY A 69 -11.49 1.52 9.89
CA GLY A 69 -10.57 2.66 10.03
C GLY A 69 -9.77 2.98 8.76
N LEU A 70 -9.80 2.09 7.77
CA LEU A 70 -9.08 2.26 6.50
C LEU A 70 -9.98 2.74 5.36
N GLU A 71 -11.30 2.81 5.54
CA GLU A 71 -12.24 3.09 4.45
C GLU A 71 -11.96 4.44 3.78
N LEU A 72 -11.87 5.51 4.57
CA LEU A 72 -11.58 6.87 4.08
C LEU A 72 -10.20 6.97 3.44
N PHE A 73 -9.19 6.38 4.06
CA PHE A 73 -7.84 6.30 3.51
C PHE A 73 -7.85 5.61 2.14
N THR A 74 -8.51 4.46 2.05
CA THR A 74 -8.60 3.68 0.81
C THR A 74 -9.30 4.52 -0.27
N CYS A 75 -10.46 5.10 0.03
CA CYS A 75 -11.20 5.96 -0.88
C CYS A 75 -10.37 7.16 -1.39
N ARG A 76 -9.59 7.79 -0.50
CA ARG A 76 -8.77 8.96 -0.84
C ARG A 76 -7.59 8.62 -1.75
N PHE A 77 -6.94 7.49 -1.52
CA PHE A 77 -5.73 7.13 -2.26
C PHE A 77 -6.00 6.18 -3.45
N LYS A 78 -7.25 5.75 -3.70
CA LYS A 78 -7.69 4.92 -4.84
C LYS A 78 -7.27 5.43 -6.24
N VAL A 79 -7.14 6.74 -6.44
CA VAL A 79 -6.95 7.36 -7.78
C VAL A 79 -5.49 7.37 -8.28
N GLY A 80 -4.52 6.92 -7.48
CA GLY A 80 -3.11 6.76 -7.90
C GLY A 80 -2.55 5.35 -7.72
N THR A 81 -3.39 4.42 -7.28
CA THR A 81 -3.01 3.16 -6.62
C THR A 81 -3.51 1.91 -7.33
N ALA A 82 -3.89 1.97 -8.62
CA ALA A 82 -4.12 0.76 -9.43
C ALA A 82 -2.91 -0.21 -9.33
N GLY A 83 -1.68 0.32 -9.36
CA GLY A 83 -0.47 -0.46 -9.11
C GLY A 83 -0.30 -0.93 -7.66
N MET A 84 -0.93 -0.26 -6.68
CA MET A 84 -0.83 -0.58 -5.26
C MET A 84 -1.89 -1.60 -4.80
N LEU A 85 -3.10 -1.54 -5.34
CA LEU A 85 -4.10 -2.61 -5.27
C LEU A 85 -3.60 -3.85 -6.01
N GLY A 86 -2.90 -3.66 -7.14
CA GLY A 86 -2.04 -4.68 -7.74
C GLY A 86 -1.07 -5.24 -6.70
N MET A 87 -0.16 -4.43 -6.12
CA MET A 87 0.83 -4.92 -5.14
C MET A 87 0.25 -5.48 -3.82
N LEU A 88 -0.92 -5.05 -3.37
CA LEU A 88 -1.62 -5.56 -2.18
C LEU A 88 -2.35 -6.87 -2.48
N GLY A 89 -3.13 -6.94 -3.57
CA GLY A 89 -3.79 -8.15 -4.05
C GLY A 89 -2.80 -9.24 -4.49
N MET A 90 -1.60 -8.85 -4.88
CA MET A 90 -0.48 -9.74 -5.16
C MET A 90 0.05 -10.53 -3.96
N LEU A 91 -0.29 -10.09 -2.75
CA LEU A 91 0.23 -10.65 -1.50
C LEU A 91 -0.86 -11.07 -0.51
N GLY A 92 -2.14 -10.85 -0.82
CA GLY A 92 -3.28 -11.19 0.04
C GLY A 92 -4.50 -11.64 -0.76
N ASN A 93 -5.07 -12.77 -0.37
CA ASN A 93 -6.16 -13.49 -1.02
C ASN A 93 -7.54 -12.84 -0.77
N GLU A 94 -7.69 -11.55 -1.07
CA GLU A 94 -8.96 -10.83 -0.95
C GLU A 94 -9.47 -10.38 -2.33
N ALA A 95 -10.78 -10.57 -2.56
CA ALA A 95 -11.41 -10.44 -3.86
C ALA A 95 -11.55 -8.97 -4.30
N LEU A 96 -10.62 -8.51 -5.15
CA LEU A 96 -10.73 -7.22 -5.85
C LEU A 96 -11.97 -7.15 -6.76
N SER A 97 -12.53 -5.99 -7.09
CA SER A 97 -13.66 -5.94 -8.03
C SER A 97 -13.22 -6.22 -9.48
N ALA A 98 -14.16 -6.51 -10.40
CA ALA A 98 -13.85 -6.69 -11.82
C ALA A 98 -13.22 -5.43 -12.47
N GLU A 99 -13.49 -4.25 -11.89
CA GLU A 99 -12.98 -2.95 -12.31
C GLU A 99 -11.50 -2.79 -11.92
N ASP A 100 -11.13 -3.29 -10.74
CA ASP A 100 -9.75 -3.33 -10.27
C ASP A 100 -8.89 -4.29 -11.11
N CYS A 101 -9.44 -5.43 -11.55
CA CYS A 101 -8.76 -6.37 -12.45
C CYS A 101 -8.42 -5.76 -13.82
N ARG A 102 -9.28 -4.90 -14.37
CA ARG A 102 -9.00 -4.17 -15.62
C ARG A 102 -7.77 -3.27 -15.49
N SER A 103 -7.53 -2.75 -14.29
CA SER A 103 -6.37 -1.89 -14.00
C SER A 103 -5.06 -2.68 -13.82
N VAL A 104 -5.13 -3.97 -13.48
CA VAL A 104 -3.98 -4.88 -13.34
C VAL A 104 -3.56 -5.50 -14.67
N PHE A 105 -4.50 -5.65 -15.63
CA PHE A 105 -4.25 -6.25 -16.94
C PHE A 105 -3.04 -5.65 -17.71
N PRO A 106 -2.86 -4.30 -17.77
CA PRO A 106 -1.69 -3.70 -18.40
C PRO A 106 -0.37 -4.03 -17.69
N VAL A 107 -0.40 -4.35 -16.39
CA VAL A 107 0.78 -4.68 -15.57
C VAL A 107 1.40 -6.02 -15.96
N VAL A 108 0.65 -6.93 -16.58
CA VAL A 108 1.18 -8.19 -17.13
C VAL A 108 2.15 -7.94 -18.29
N PHE A 109 1.97 -6.83 -19.01
CA PHE A 109 2.74 -6.50 -20.21
C PHE A 109 3.91 -5.54 -19.94
N VAL A 110 4.21 -5.23 -18.67
CA VAL A 110 5.35 -4.36 -18.33
C VAL A 110 6.68 -5.10 -18.41
N SER A 111 7.75 -4.39 -18.76
CA SER A 111 9.09 -4.96 -18.97
C SER A 111 9.73 -5.58 -17.71
N SER A 112 9.17 -5.32 -16.53
CA SER A 112 9.63 -5.92 -15.27
C SER A 112 9.05 -7.32 -15.09
N ARG A 113 9.88 -8.34 -15.30
CA ARG A 113 9.51 -9.76 -15.14
C ARG A 113 8.91 -10.06 -13.76
N ALA A 114 9.40 -9.43 -12.69
CA ALA A 114 8.88 -9.64 -11.34
C ALA A 114 7.44 -9.14 -11.20
N LEU A 115 7.14 -7.95 -11.74
CA LEU A 115 5.79 -7.38 -11.73
C LEU A 115 4.85 -8.11 -12.68
N ALA A 116 5.31 -8.46 -13.88
CA ALA A 116 4.53 -9.20 -14.87
C ALA A 116 4.17 -10.62 -14.37
N THR A 117 5.13 -11.33 -13.77
CA THR A 117 4.91 -12.69 -13.22
C THR A 117 3.94 -12.63 -12.06
N ALA A 118 4.10 -11.62 -11.20
CA ALA A 118 3.21 -11.43 -10.10
C ALA A 118 1.80 -11.14 -10.66
N ALA A 119 1.61 -10.11 -11.49
CA ALA A 119 0.30 -9.74 -12.03
C ALA A 119 -0.36 -10.91 -12.78
N GLY A 120 0.42 -11.71 -13.50
CA GLY A 120 -0.04 -12.94 -14.12
C GLY A 120 -0.54 -13.98 -13.11
N LYS A 121 0.21 -14.24 -12.03
CA LYS A 121 -0.26 -15.13 -10.94
C LYS A 121 -1.53 -14.63 -10.27
N PHE A 122 -1.64 -13.32 -10.07
CA PHE A 122 -2.84 -12.70 -9.49
C PHE A 122 -4.07 -12.90 -10.38
N LEU A 123 -3.94 -12.69 -11.69
CA LEU A 123 -5.04 -12.89 -12.65
C LEU A 123 -5.37 -14.36 -12.90
N PHE A 124 -4.39 -15.26 -12.73
CA PHE A 124 -4.55 -16.70 -12.96
C PHE A 124 -5.28 -17.42 -11.81
N HIS A 125 -5.13 -16.95 -10.57
CA HIS A 125 -5.76 -17.55 -9.39
C HIS A 125 -7.19 -17.06 -9.13
N ARG A 126 -7.90 -16.62 -10.17
CA ARG A 126 -9.26 -16.12 -10.08
C ARG A 126 -10.20 -16.82 -11.04
#